data_AF-A0A654EX18-F1
#
_entry.id   AF-A0A654EX18-F1
#
_cell.length_a   1.000
_cell.length_b   1.000
_cell.length_c   1.000
_cell.angle_alpha   90.00
_cell.angle_beta   90.00
_cell.angle_gamma   90.00
#
_symmetry.space_group_name_H-M   'P 1'
#
loop_
_entity.id
_entity.type
_entity.pdbx_description
1 polymer ?
#
loop_
_entity_poly.entity_id
_entity_poly.type
_entity_poly.pdbx_seq_one_letter_code
_entity_poly.pdbx_strand_id
1 'polypeptide(L)'
;MRVPKDGFSGTGIFPHPLHKMIMKPHHFEIINFLCKNLVVENSNGCIIAQTPLSEKTFLMISFIYGYLEKHPNSKPLFVLPKWVLNFWKTKFGELKVNDLVLLDFYSAKASTRSQQLEVLNRWIKTRSIIFLGAKQFSNIISDNSGAEASDSCRDILFNISSVVVFDRGTDPRNEMMSFLKVVARIKTPHKVLLTGSLYQNNIKEVFNILDVVFPEFLKHNRIGKNIRKFLNVEADGPSTNLKMPLFDKLEEALLSQDSDHGDKISYLTELRMLTNKFIYNHKEEFLLEVPGLMDFTVVLKPTLSQKSAWEIERKSKGKGFKTYSTLSGIMLHPLLCAFSDRAKGLPAPNEDEMDEIIKEIDPICHPIDIPPKTSG
;
A
#
# COMPACT_ATOMS: atom_id res chain seq x y z
N MET A 1 -23.88 16.52 -4.50
CA MET A 1 -23.41 17.08 -3.21
C MET A 1 -22.61 18.34 -3.49
N ARG A 2 -22.90 19.48 -2.84
CA ARG A 2 -22.14 20.74 -3.02
C ARG A 2 -21.04 20.83 -1.96
N VAL A 3 -19.88 21.40 -2.30
CA VAL A 3 -18.86 21.76 -1.31
C VAL A 3 -19.48 22.77 -0.33
N PRO A 4 -19.39 22.56 1.00
CA PRO A 4 -19.95 23.51 1.97
C PRO A 4 -19.34 24.90 1.79
N LYS A 5 -20.09 25.96 2.14
CA LYS A 5 -19.59 27.35 2.05
C LYS A 5 -18.32 27.57 2.89
N ASP A 6 -18.14 26.79 3.95
CA ASP A 6 -17.00 26.85 4.87
C ASP A 6 -15.92 25.78 4.59
N GLY A 7 -15.98 25.13 3.43
CA GLY A 7 -15.05 24.05 3.05
C GLY A 7 -15.45 22.69 3.61
N PHE A 8 -14.71 21.65 3.26
CA PHE A 8 -15.04 20.30 3.74
C PHE A 8 -14.93 20.22 5.26
N SER A 9 -16.02 19.80 5.90
CA SER A 9 -16.16 19.77 7.37
C SER A 9 -15.84 21.10 8.07
N GLY A 10 -16.04 22.25 7.41
CA GLY A 10 -15.77 23.56 8.00
C GLY A 10 -14.29 23.92 8.12
N THR A 11 -13.40 23.15 7.49
CA THR A 11 -11.94 23.33 7.57
C THR A 11 -11.41 24.48 6.73
N GLY A 12 -12.22 25.05 5.85
CA GLY A 12 -11.79 26.01 4.83
C GLY A 12 -10.89 25.40 3.74
N ILE A 13 -10.79 24.07 3.65
CA ILE A 13 -10.13 23.38 2.53
C ILE A 13 -11.15 23.08 1.44
N PHE A 14 -10.78 23.42 0.21
CA PHE A 14 -11.57 23.22 -0.99
C PHE A 14 -10.70 22.56 -2.07
N PRO A 15 -11.26 21.67 -2.90
CA PRO A 15 -10.59 21.28 -4.13
C PRO A 15 -10.41 22.51 -5.00
N HIS A 16 -9.30 22.59 -5.72
CA HIS A 16 -9.14 23.61 -6.74
C HIS A 16 -10.28 23.52 -7.78
N PRO A 17 -10.81 24.65 -8.30
CA PRO A 17 -11.93 24.64 -9.25
C PRO A 17 -11.74 23.69 -10.44
N LEU A 18 -10.53 23.60 -10.98
CA LEU A 18 -10.19 22.69 -12.09
C LEU A 18 -10.35 21.21 -11.70
N HIS A 19 -9.91 20.81 -10.50
CA HIS A 19 -10.10 19.44 -10.03
C HIS A 19 -11.57 19.18 -9.71
N LYS A 20 -12.27 20.16 -9.13
CA LYS A 20 -13.69 20.07 -8.81
C LYS A 20 -14.56 19.75 -10.03
N MET A 21 -14.21 20.24 -11.22
CA MET A 21 -14.94 19.98 -12.47
C MET A 21 -14.93 18.51 -12.88
N ILE A 22 -13.89 17.76 -12.52
CA ILE A 22 -13.73 16.34 -12.87
C ILE A 22 -14.00 15.39 -11.69
N MET A 23 -14.45 15.92 -10.55
CA MET A 23 -14.76 15.11 -9.38
C MET A 23 -16.12 14.41 -9.47
N LYS A 24 -16.14 13.11 -9.17
CA LYS A 24 -17.35 12.32 -8.93
C LYS A 24 -17.85 12.50 -7.49
N PRO A 25 -19.13 12.20 -7.18
CA PRO A 25 -19.69 12.37 -5.83
C PRO A 25 -18.87 11.72 -4.71
N HIS A 26 -18.42 10.47 -4.87
CA HIS A 26 -17.60 9.78 -3.88
C HIS A 26 -16.23 10.44 -3.66
N HIS A 27 -15.68 11.15 -4.65
CA HIS A 27 -14.44 11.92 -4.44
C HIS A 27 -14.62 13.01 -3.38
N PHE A 28 -15.79 13.67 -3.35
CA PHE A 28 -16.11 14.66 -2.31
C PHE A 28 -16.21 14.02 -0.92
N GLU A 29 -16.74 12.80 -0.83
CA GLU A 29 -16.84 12.05 0.42
C GLU A 29 -15.44 11.70 0.96
N ILE A 30 -14.53 11.26 0.08
CA ILE A 30 -13.15 10.92 0.45
C ILE A 30 -12.37 12.16 0.88
N ILE A 31 -12.47 13.29 0.15
CA ILE A 31 -11.80 14.52 0.58
C ILE A 31 -12.37 15.02 1.91
N ASN A 32 -13.68 14.92 2.11
CA ASN A 32 -14.27 15.25 3.39
C ASN A 32 -13.76 14.37 4.52
N PHE A 33 -13.59 13.06 4.26
CA PHE A 33 -12.99 12.13 5.20
C PHE A 33 -11.53 12.48 5.55
N LEU A 34 -10.73 12.86 4.55
CA LEU A 34 -9.35 13.33 4.73
C LEU A 34 -9.30 14.58 5.61
N CYS A 35 -10.14 15.58 5.32
CA CYS A 35 -10.24 16.79 6.12
C CYS A 35 -10.65 16.51 7.57
N LYS A 36 -11.62 15.61 7.81
CA LYS A 36 -12.06 15.22 9.16
C LYS A 36 -10.98 14.55 9.99
N ASN A 37 -10.02 13.88 9.36
CA ASN A 37 -8.96 13.20 10.08
C ASN A 37 -7.73 14.09 10.24
N LEU A 38 -7.37 14.87 9.22
CA LEU A 38 -6.07 15.55 9.15
C LEU A 38 -6.10 17.03 9.54
N VAL A 39 -7.28 17.67 9.60
CA VAL A 39 -7.39 19.16 9.64
C VAL A 39 -8.29 19.65 10.78
N VAL A 40 -8.75 18.74 11.63
CA VAL A 40 -9.54 19.06 12.83
C VAL A 40 -8.65 19.16 14.06
N GLU A 41 -9.13 19.76 15.15
CA GLU A 41 -8.45 19.72 16.44
C GLU A 41 -8.28 18.27 16.93
N ASN A 42 -7.09 17.94 17.46
CA ASN A 42 -6.71 16.56 17.83
C ASN A 42 -6.82 15.57 16.66
N SER A 43 -6.43 16.03 15.46
CA SER A 43 -6.31 15.25 14.24
C SER A 43 -5.42 14.01 14.41
N ASN A 44 -5.76 12.97 13.65
CA ASN A 44 -4.98 11.74 13.53
C ASN A 44 -4.77 11.42 12.06
N GLY A 45 -4.00 10.37 11.78
CA GLY A 45 -3.87 9.82 10.44
C GLY A 45 -5.10 9.03 10.02
N CYS A 46 -5.12 8.65 8.75
CA CYS A 46 -6.18 7.84 8.19
C CYS A 46 -5.68 6.90 7.09
N ILE A 47 -6.53 5.97 6.70
CA ILE A 47 -6.27 4.94 5.69
C ILE A 47 -7.31 5.04 4.59
N ILE A 48 -6.85 5.09 3.35
CA ILE A 48 -7.67 4.99 2.15
C ILE A 48 -7.44 3.62 1.52
N ALA A 49 -8.45 2.75 1.62
CA ALA A 49 -8.40 1.35 1.22
C ALA A 49 -9.30 1.05 0.01
N GLN A 50 -8.92 0.01 -0.76
CA GLN A 50 -9.71 -0.56 -1.86
C GLN A 50 -10.08 0.43 -2.98
N THR A 51 -9.39 1.57 -3.06
CA THR A 51 -9.52 2.52 -4.16
C THR A 51 -8.46 2.24 -5.23
N PRO A 52 -8.80 2.30 -6.54
CA PRO A 52 -7.81 2.22 -7.62
C PRO A 52 -6.67 3.23 -7.45
N LEU A 53 -5.47 2.88 -7.93
CA LEU A 53 -4.28 3.73 -7.80
C LEU A 53 -4.49 5.12 -8.43
N SER A 54 -5.08 5.17 -9.62
CA SER A 54 -5.38 6.42 -10.34
C SER A 54 -6.27 7.36 -9.52
N GLU A 55 -7.31 6.82 -8.91
CA GLU A 55 -8.25 7.58 -8.08
C GLU A 55 -7.59 8.05 -6.78
N LYS A 56 -6.83 7.18 -6.09
CA LYS A 56 -6.03 7.59 -4.91
C LYS A 56 -5.10 8.75 -5.22
N THR A 57 -4.39 8.66 -6.34
CA THR A 57 -3.46 9.71 -6.78
C THR A 57 -4.19 11.01 -7.07
N PHE A 58 -5.29 10.96 -7.82
CA PHE A 58 -6.11 12.15 -8.09
C PHE A 58 -6.63 12.82 -6.81
N LEU A 59 -7.16 12.03 -5.88
CA LEU A 59 -7.70 12.53 -4.61
C LEU A 59 -6.62 13.16 -3.72
N MET A 60 -5.44 12.52 -3.64
CA MET A 60 -4.30 13.04 -2.90
C MET A 60 -3.74 14.32 -3.49
N ILE A 61 -3.61 14.40 -4.82
CA ILE A 61 -3.19 15.63 -5.49
C ILE A 61 -4.18 16.76 -5.18
N SER A 62 -5.48 16.49 -5.35
CA SER A 62 -6.53 17.48 -5.12
C SER A 62 -6.57 17.96 -3.67
N PHE A 63 -6.45 17.03 -2.72
CA PHE A 63 -6.38 17.33 -1.29
C PHE A 63 -5.14 18.19 -0.96
N ILE A 64 -3.96 17.80 -1.45
CA ILE A 64 -2.71 18.51 -1.13
C ILE A 64 -2.71 19.93 -1.69
N TYR A 65 -3.26 20.17 -2.89
CA TYR A 65 -3.40 21.54 -3.40
C TYR A 65 -4.28 22.41 -2.49
N GLY A 66 -5.46 21.90 -2.09
CA GLY A 66 -6.33 22.61 -1.17
C GLY A 66 -5.71 22.80 0.22
N TYR A 67 -5.00 21.79 0.72
CA TYR A 67 -4.31 21.82 2.01
C TYR A 67 -3.17 22.85 2.01
N LEU A 68 -2.35 22.91 0.96
CA LEU A 68 -1.28 23.89 0.82
C LEU A 68 -1.79 25.30 0.60
N GLU A 69 -3.00 25.47 0.04
CA GLU A 69 -3.60 26.80 -0.06
C GLU A 69 -3.99 27.35 1.30
N LYS A 70 -4.55 26.50 2.16
CA LYS A 70 -4.88 26.87 3.54
C LYS A 70 -3.64 26.98 4.45
N HIS A 71 -2.64 26.11 4.22
CA HIS A 71 -1.44 25.98 5.04
C HIS A 71 -0.17 26.06 4.16
N PRO A 72 0.21 27.26 3.66
CA PRO A 72 1.24 27.43 2.63
C PRO A 72 2.66 27.01 3.06
N ASN A 73 2.94 27.01 4.36
CA ASN A 73 4.23 26.63 4.91
C ASN A 73 4.36 25.12 5.18
N SER A 74 3.31 24.35 4.94
CA SER A 74 3.32 22.91 5.12
C SER A 74 4.35 22.24 4.21
N LYS A 75 4.90 21.14 4.70
CA LYS A 75 5.90 20.29 4.05
C LYS A 75 5.33 18.89 3.84
N PRO A 76 4.65 18.64 2.70
CA PRO A 76 4.15 17.30 2.37
C PRO A 76 5.30 16.39 1.94
N LEU A 77 5.33 15.19 2.53
CA LEU A 77 6.26 14.12 2.22
C LEU A 77 5.49 12.94 1.63
N PHE A 78 5.88 12.50 0.45
CA PHE A 78 5.37 11.29 -0.18
C PHE A 78 6.42 10.19 -0.11
N VAL A 79 6.09 9.07 0.55
CA VAL A 79 6.96 7.88 0.61
C VAL A 79 6.33 6.78 -0.21
N LEU A 80 6.88 6.52 -1.39
CA LEU A 80 6.25 5.67 -2.40
C LEU A 80 7.19 4.54 -2.82
N PRO A 81 6.66 3.40 -3.31
CA PRO A 81 7.49 2.42 -4.00
C PRO A 81 8.16 3.07 -5.21
N LYS A 82 9.43 2.68 -5.48
CA LYS A 82 10.25 3.33 -6.53
C LYS A 82 9.55 3.35 -7.89
N TRP A 83 8.88 2.27 -8.24
CA TRP A 83 8.20 2.10 -9.53
C TRP A 83 7.00 3.04 -9.72
N VAL A 84 6.36 3.51 -8.64
CA VAL A 84 5.18 4.41 -8.72
C VAL A 84 5.58 5.88 -8.71
N LEU A 85 6.79 6.24 -8.28
CA LEU A 85 7.23 7.65 -8.17
C LEU A 85 7.02 8.44 -9.47
N ASN A 86 7.41 7.87 -10.61
CA ASN A 86 7.27 8.54 -11.90
C ASN A 86 5.79 8.74 -12.30
N PHE A 87 4.94 7.77 -11.98
CA PHE A 87 3.49 7.89 -12.19
C PHE A 87 2.92 9.05 -11.39
N TRP A 88 3.24 9.16 -10.10
CA TRP A 88 2.78 10.26 -9.25
C TRP A 88 3.24 11.63 -9.78
N LYS A 89 4.52 11.75 -10.15
CA LYS A 89 5.06 13.00 -10.72
C LYS A 89 4.35 13.40 -12.02
N THR A 90 4.10 12.43 -12.90
CA THR A 90 3.35 12.65 -14.14
C THR A 90 1.95 13.17 -13.83
N LYS A 91 1.23 12.53 -12.90
CA LYS A 91 -0.10 12.97 -12.48
C LYS A 91 -0.12 14.35 -11.83
N PHE A 92 0.88 14.70 -11.01
CA PHE A 92 1.00 16.07 -10.50
C PHE A 92 1.22 17.10 -11.60
N GLY A 93 1.93 16.73 -12.68
CA GLY A 93 2.11 17.57 -13.87
C GLY A 93 0.82 17.74 -14.68
N GLU A 94 0.12 16.64 -14.96
CA GLU A 94 -1.17 16.65 -15.67
C GLU A 94 -2.25 17.46 -14.92
N LEU A 95 -2.27 17.34 -13.59
CA LEU A 95 -3.24 17.98 -12.70
C LEU A 95 -2.71 19.29 -12.10
N LYS A 96 -1.68 19.89 -12.69
CA LYS A 96 -1.04 21.11 -12.16
C LYS A 96 -2.03 22.28 -12.15
N VAL A 97 -2.10 22.98 -11.02
CA VAL A 97 -2.95 24.18 -10.86
C VAL A 97 -2.16 25.42 -10.44
N ASN A 98 -0.93 25.24 -9.95
CA ASN A 98 -0.01 26.32 -9.61
C ASN A 98 1.46 25.83 -9.73
N ASP A 99 2.43 26.72 -9.55
CA ASP A 99 3.86 26.42 -9.67
C ASP A 99 4.45 25.71 -8.44
N LEU A 100 3.77 24.67 -7.96
CA LEU A 100 4.27 23.83 -6.88
C LEU A 100 5.51 23.05 -7.35
N VAL A 101 6.61 23.21 -6.62
CA VAL A 101 7.85 22.51 -6.93
C VAL A 101 7.78 21.07 -6.42
N LEU A 102 8.10 20.11 -7.30
CA LEU A 102 8.20 18.70 -6.97
C LEU A 102 9.66 18.30 -6.86
N LEU A 103 10.09 17.81 -5.69
CA LEU A 103 11.46 17.43 -5.41
C LEU A 103 11.56 15.92 -5.19
N ASP A 104 12.67 15.32 -5.61
CA ASP A 104 13.02 13.94 -5.31
C ASP A 104 14.53 13.72 -5.48
N PHE A 105 15.08 12.70 -4.83
CA PHE A 105 16.51 12.42 -4.89
C PHE A 105 16.97 11.84 -6.24
N TYR A 106 16.09 11.17 -6.98
CA TYR A 106 16.45 10.55 -8.26
C TYR A 106 16.73 11.60 -9.33
N SER A 107 15.83 12.57 -9.47
CA SER A 107 15.93 13.67 -10.44
C SER A 107 17.01 14.67 -10.06
N ALA A 108 17.24 14.87 -8.76
CA ALA A 108 18.34 15.67 -8.25
C ALA A 108 19.70 14.94 -8.32
N LYS A 109 19.73 13.66 -8.72
CA LYS A 109 20.93 12.79 -8.69
C LYS A 109 21.65 12.80 -7.33
N ALA A 110 20.87 12.89 -6.25
CA ALA A 110 21.36 12.95 -4.88
C ALA A 110 21.65 11.55 -4.33
N SER A 111 22.86 11.04 -4.62
CA SER A 111 23.31 9.72 -4.19
C SER A 111 23.96 9.72 -2.81
N THR A 112 24.61 10.82 -2.42
CA THR A 112 25.28 10.93 -1.10
C THR A 112 24.38 11.62 -0.08
N ARG A 113 24.69 11.45 1.22
CA ARG A 113 23.89 12.06 2.28
C ARG A 113 23.95 13.59 2.27
N SER A 114 25.10 14.18 1.94
CA SER A 114 25.23 15.64 1.81
C SER A 114 24.37 16.19 0.67
N GLN A 115 24.34 15.52 -0.48
CA GLN A 115 23.47 15.90 -1.60
C GLN A 115 21.98 15.75 -1.24
N GLN A 116 21.63 14.69 -0.50
CA GLN A 116 20.27 14.49 0.01
C GLN A 116 19.86 15.61 0.97
N LEU A 117 20.78 16.04 1.85
CA LEU A 117 20.57 17.16 2.75
C LEU A 117 20.34 18.47 2.00
N GLU A 118 21.06 18.75 0.92
CA GLU A 118 20.84 19.93 0.09
C GLU A 118 19.42 19.95 -0.51
N VAL A 119 18.94 18.81 -1.03
CA VAL A 119 17.57 18.67 -1.55
C VAL A 119 16.53 18.86 -0.45
N LEU A 120 16.76 18.30 0.74
CA LEU A 120 15.88 18.49 1.90
C LEU A 120 15.86 19.94 2.37
N ASN A 121 17.00 20.63 2.40
CA ASN A 121 17.08 22.05 2.72
C ASN A 121 16.32 22.91 1.70
N ARG A 122 16.38 22.56 0.41
CA ARG A 122 15.54 23.19 -0.62
C ARG A 122 14.05 22.96 -0.37
N TRP A 123 13.66 21.75 0.02
CA TRP A 123 12.27 21.42 0.37
C TRP A 123 11.76 22.27 1.54
N ILE A 124 12.59 22.48 2.56
CA ILE A 124 12.25 23.34 3.71
C ILE A 124 12.07 24.80 3.28
N LYS A 125 12.94 25.32 2.43
CA LYS A 125 12.95 26.74 2.04
C LYS A 125 11.87 27.12 1.02
N THR A 126 11.35 26.16 0.26
CA THR A 126 10.43 26.42 -0.86
C THR A 126 9.04 25.87 -0.61
N ARG A 127 8.00 26.45 -1.23
CA ARG A 127 6.67 25.82 -1.29
C ARG A 127 6.76 24.64 -2.25
N SER A 128 6.96 23.45 -1.70
CA SER A 128 7.28 22.25 -2.47
C SER A 128 6.79 20.97 -1.80
N ILE A 129 6.69 19.91 -2.60
CA ILE A 129 6.47 18.54 -2.17
C ILE A 129 7.76 17.77 -2.39
N ILE A 130 8.11 16.85 -1.48
CA ILE A 130 9.18 15.89 -1.71
C ILE A 130 8.65 14.46 -1.84
N PHE A 131 9.17 13.74 -2.83
CA PHE A 131 8.90 12.32 -3.05
C PHE A 131 10.16 11.50 -2.75
N LEU A 132 10.02 10.47 -1.93
CA LEU A 132 11.09 9.55 -1.55
C LEU A 132 10.69 8.11 -1.84
N GLY A 133 11.64 7.32 -2.33
CA GLY A 133 11.46 5.87 -2.37
C GLY A 133 11.41 5.27 -0.95
N ALA A 134 10.52 4.30 -0.71
CA ALA A 134 10.40 3.66 0.61
C ALA A 134 11.74 3.15 1.18
N LYS A 135 12.60 2.56 0.33
CA LYS A 135 13.95 2.13 0.70
C LYS A 135 14.89 3.29 1.02
N GLN A 136 14.83 4.39 0.26
CA GLN A 136 15.65 5.59 0.53
C GLN A 136 15.26 6.20 1.87
N PHE A 137 13.96 6.35 2.11
CA PHE A 137 13.42 6.84 3.37
C PHE A 137 13.88 5.96 4.53
N SER A 138 13.68 4.64 4.44
CA SER A 138 14.08 3.69 5.48
C SER A 138 15.58 3.75 5.79
N ASN A 139 16.42 3.81 4.75
CA ASN A 139 17.87 3.92 4.90
C ASN A 139 18.28 5.21 5.62
N ILE A 140 17.65 6.34 5.29
CA ILE A 140 17.99 7.62 5.93
C ILE A 140 17.62 7.62 7.41
N ILE A 141 16.43 7.12 7.72
CA ILE A 141 15.90 7.12 9.08
C ILE A 141 16.62 6.10 9.99
N SER A 142 17.09 4.99 9.40
CA SER A 142 17.79 3.93 10.13
C SER A 142 19.30 4.15 10.19
N ASP A 143 19.81 5.20 9.55
CA ASP A 143 21.22 5.56 9.60
C ASP A 143 21.58 6.11 10.97
N ASN A 144 22.49 5.40 11.64
CA ASN A 144 23.06 5.75 12.95
C ASN A 144 24.58 5.91 12.86
N SER A 145 25.11 6.30 11.69
CA SER A 145 26.54 6.56 11.49
C SER A 145 27.09 7.71 12.34
N GLY A 146 26.22 8.57 12.89
CA GLY A 146 26.61 9.77 13.64
C GLY A 146 27.21 10.88 12.78
N ALA A 147 27.13 10.75 11.45
CA ALA A 147 27.54 11.79 10.53
C ALA A 147 26.53 12.95 10.58
N GLU A 148 27.02 14.19 10.67
CA GLU A 148 26.19 15.41 10.77
C GLU A 148 25.12 15.50 9.68
N ALA A 149 25.48 15.17 8.44
CA ALA A 149 24.54 15.17 7.32
C ALA A 149 23.46 14.08 7.45
N SER A 150 23.81 12.91 7.99
CA SER A 150 22.88 11.81 8.24
C SER A 150 21.88 12.16 9.33
N ASP A 151 22.36 12.72 10.44
CA ASP A 151 21.54 13.15 11.56
C ASP A 151 20.61 14.29 11.13
N SER A 152 21.12 15.28 10.40
CA SER A 152 20.31 16.39 9.86
C SER A 152 19.20 15.90 8.93
N CYS A 153 19.50 14.98 8.00
CA CYS A 153 18.48 14.41 7.12
C CYS A 153 17.38 13.70 7.91
N ARG A 154 17.76 12.91 8.91
CA ARG A 154 16.85 12.17 9.78
C ARG A 154 15.94 13.12 10.56
N ASP A 155 16.53 14.17 11.15
CA ASP A 155 15.81 15.16 11.94
C ASP A 155 14.82 15.96 11.10
N ILE A 156 15.18 16.32 9.86
CA ILE A 156 14.28 16.99 8.93
C ILE A 156 13.05 16.10 8.64
N LEU A 157 13.28 14.85 8.24
CA LEU A 157 12.18 13.95 7.87
C LEU A 157 11.26 13.64 9.06
N PHE A 158 11.79 13.57 10.28
CA PHE A 158 10.99 13.34 11.48
C PHE A 158 10.19 14.55 11.95
N ASN A 159 10.81 15.73 11.96
CA ASN A 159 10.27 16.87 12.69
C ASN A 159 9.60 17.91 11.78
N ILE A 160 9.99 17.99 10.51
CA ILE A 160 9.52 19.05 9.61
C ILE A 160 8.34 18.62 8.74
N SER A 161 8.23 17.32 8.44
CA SER A 161 7.11 16.77 7.66
C SER A 161 5.77 17.14 8.30
N SER A 162 4.93 17.86 7.56
CA SER A 162 3.62 18.32 8.05
C SER A 162 2.49 17.33 7.76
N VAL A 163 2.57 16.65 6.62
CA VAL A 163 1.65 15.61 6.16
C VAL A 163 2.49 14.55 5.47
N VAL A 164 2.29 13.28 5.82
CA VAL A 164 3.02 12.16 5.22
C VAL A 164 2.03 11.28 4.51
N VAL A 165 2.20 11.12 3.20
CA VAL A 165 1.42 10.18 2.38
C VAL A 165 2.33 9.01 2.03
N PHE A 166 1.88 7.79 2.30
CA PHE A 166 2.63 6.59 1.94
C PHE A 166 1.72 5.54 1.33
N ASP A 167 2.23 4.85 0.32
CA ASP A 167 1.49 3.85 -0.44
C ASP A 167 2.04 2.45 -0.17
N ARG A 168 1.14 1.55 0.23
CA ARG A 168 1.40 0.11 0.45
C ARG A 168 1.49 -0.68 -0.86
N GLY A 169 1.25 -0.05 -2.01
CA GLY A 169 1.27 -0.66 -3.33
C GLY A 169 2.45 -1.60 -3.57
N THR A 170 2.21 -2.87 -3.22
CA THR A 170 2.95 -4.10 -3.57
C THR A 170 4.41 -4.21 -3.12
N ASP A 171 4.71 -4.02 -1.83
CA ASP A 171 5.97 -4.51 -1.25
C ASP A 171 5.76 -5.90 -0.58
N PRO A 172 6.49 -6.96 -0.98
CA PRO A 172 6.28 -8.32 -0.48
C PRO A 172 6.63 -8.48 1.01
N ARG A 173 5.59 -8.30 1.84
CA ARG A 173 5.24 -8.99 3.10
C ARG A 173 6.19 -8.89 4.31
N ASN A 174 7.51 -8.72 4.18
CA ASN A 174 8.44 -8.69 5.33
C ASN A 174 9.11 -7.33 5.59
N GLU A 175 9.36 -6.50 4.59
CA GLU A 175 9.97 -5.17 4.79
C GLU A 175 8.98 -4.14 5.33
N MET A 176 7.68 -4.37 5.12
CA MET A 176 6.60 -3.48 5.52
C MET A 176 6.52 -3.25 7.04
N MET A 177 6.73 -4.28 7.86
CA MET A 177 6.72 -4.14 9.32
C MET A 177 7.84 -3.24 9.83
N SER A 178 9.04 -3.38 9.25
CA SER A 178 10.17 -2.50 9.55
C SER A 178 9.86 -1.07 9.10
N PHE A 179 9.32 -0.92 7.89
CA PHE A 179 8.90 0.36 7.34
C PHE A 179 7.84 1.06 8.20
N LEU A 180 6.80 0.37 8.66
CA LEU A 180 5.76 0.93 9.51
C LEU A 180 6.31 1.43 10.85
N LYS A 181 7.27 0.71 11.45
CA LYS A 181 7.97 1.17 12.66
C LYS A 181 8.74 2.47 12.40
N VAL A 182 9.36 2.59 11.22
CA VAL A 182 10.07 3.80 10.80
C VAL A 182 9.09 4.97 10.62
N VAL A 183 7.97 4.75 9.92
CA VAL A 183 6.94 5.79 9.70
C VAL A 183 6.28 6.23 11.02
N ALA A 184 6.07 5.32 11.96
CA ALA A 184 5.50 5.63 13.27
C ALA A 184 6.34 6.64 14.08
N ARG A 185 7.66 6.69 13.84
CA ARG A 185 8.59 7.64 14.49
C ARG A 185 8.47 9.07 13.97
N ILE A 186 7.80 9.31 12.84
CA ILE A 186 7.58 10.65 12.32
C ILE A 186 6.62 11.40 13.26
N LYS A 187 7.00 12.62 13.65
CA LYS A 187 6.31 13.40 14.68
C LYS A 187 4.90 13.85 14.29
N THR A 188 4.67 14.18 13.01
CA THR A 188 3.35 14.66 12.58
C THR A 188 2.27 13.58 12.77
N PRO A 189 1.10 13.91 13.32
CA PRO A 189 -0.04 12.99 13.35
C PRO A 189 -0.71 12.85 11.98
N HIS A 190 -0.46 13.76 11.03
CA HIS A 190 -1.13 13.78 9.73
C HIS A 190 -0.52 12.77 8.75
N LYS A 191 -0.81 11.50 8.98
CA LYS A 191 -0.30 10.37 8.19
C LYS A 191 -1.43 9.75 7.38
N VAL A 192 -1.27 9.68 6.06
CA VAL A 192 -2.24 9.06 5.15
C VAL A 192 -1.63 7.80 4.56
N LEU A 193 -2.27 6.66 4.85
CA LEU A 193 -1.92 5.40 4.22
C LEU A 193 -2.83 5.11 3.03
N LEU A 194 -2.23 4.83 1.88
CA LEU A 194 -2.93 4.35 0.69
C LEU A 194 -2.69 2.84 0.57
N THR A 195 -3.74 2.03 0.46
CA THR A 195 -3.56 0.57 0.35
C THR A 195 -4.58 -0.09 -0.56
N GLY A 196 -4.14 -1.04 -1.39
CA GLY A 196 -5.03 -1.83 -2.26
C GLY A 196 -5.95 -2.75 -1.46
N SER A 197 -5.40 -3.39 -0.42
CA SER A 197 -6.17 -4.19 0.55
C SER A 197 -5.75 -3.85 1.98
N LEU A 198 -6.70 -3.89 2.91
CA LEU A 198 -6.42 -3.83 4.35
C LEU A 198 -5.94 -5.18 4.89
N TYR A 199 -6.36 -6.27 4.25
CA TYR A 199 -6.14 -7.63 4.72
C TYR A 199 -5.27 -8.37 3.70
N GLN A 200 -4.05 -8.73 4.11
CA GLN A 200 -3.18 -9.56 3.28
C GLN A 200 -2.81 -10.88 3.96
N ASN A 201 -2.63 -10.93 5.29
CA ASN A 201 -2.17 -12.17 5.94
C ASN A 201 -2.74 -12.46 7.34
N ASN A 202 -2.87 -11.46 8.24
CA ASN A 202 -3.31 -11.65 9.63
C ASN A 202 -3.86 -10.31 10.20
N ILE A 203 -4.84 -10.37 11.11
CA ILE A 203 -5.40 -9.22 11.84
C ILE A 203 -4.36 -8.34 12.55
N LYS A 204 -3.25 -8.92 13.02
CA LYS A 204 -2.12 -8.22 13.62
C LYS A 204 -1.51 -7.17 12.68
N GLU A 205 -1.48 -7.45 11.38
CA GLU A 205 -0.98 -6.52 10.36
C GLU A 205 -1.87 -5.27 10.28
N VAL A 206 -3.19 -5.47 10.32
CA VAL A 206 -4.19 -4.39 10.32
C VAL A 206 -3.97 -3.47 11.52
N PHE A 207 -3.72 -4.03 12.70
CA PHE A 207 -3.52 -3.24 13.90
C PHE A 207 -2.18 -2.51 13.95
N ASN A 208 -1.12 -3.10 13.42
CA ASN A 208 0.16 -2.40 13.29
C ASN A 208 0.03 -1.18 12.37
N ILE A 209 -0.71 -1.34 11.27
CA ILE A 209 -1.05 -0.23 10.37
C ILE A 209 -1.86 0.84 11.10
N LEU A 210 -2.89 0.44 11.85
CA LEU A 210 -3.72 1.36 12.62
C LEU A 210 -2.90 2.14 13.65
N ASP A 211 -1.93 1.52 14.31
CA ASP A 211 -1.06 2.18 15.29
C ASP A 211 -0.13 3.22 14.64
N VAL A 212 0.21 3.08 13.35
CA VAL A 212 0.99 4.09 12.62
C VAL A 212 0.15 5.34 12.36
N VAL A 213 -1.07 5.18 11.86
CA VAL A 213 -1.95 6.32 11.53
C VAL A 213 -2.64 6.89 12.76
N PHE A 214 -2.91 6.07 13.77
CA PHE A 214 -3.56 6.45 15.01
C PHE A 214 -2.86 5.77 16.19
N PRO A 215 -1.75 6.36 16.68
CA PRO A 215 -0.99 5.81 17.80
C PRO A 215 -1.87 5.61 19.03
N GLU A 216 -1.67 4.49 19.71
CA GLU A 216 -2.40 4.16 20.95
C GLU A 216 -3.93 4.09 20.80
N PHE A 217 -4.44 3.81 19.60
CA PHE A 217 -5.89 3.73 19.33
C PHE A 217 -6.67 2.83 20.31
N LEU A 218 -6.03 1.77 20.84
CA LEU A 218 -6.61 0.87 21.85
C LEU A 218 -6.69 1.46 23.26
N LYS A 219 -5.87 2.46 23.58
CA LYS A 219 -5.87 3.10 24.91
C LYS A 219 -6.91 4.23 24.97
N HIS A 220 -7.01 5.01 23.89
CA HIS A 220 -7.84 6.21 23.84
C HIS A 220 -9.32 5.95 23.54
N ASN A 221 -9.68 4.76 23.06
CA ASN A 221 -11.04 4.45 22.66
C ASN A 221 -11.79 3.61 23.70
N ARG A 222 -12.97 4.07 24.14
CA ARG A 222 -13.91 3.29 25.00
C ARG A 222 -14.23 1.92 24.38
N ILE A 223 -14.25 1.82 23.06
CA ILE A 223 -14.50 0.58 22.30
C ILE A 223 -13.33 -0.41 22.47
N GLY A 224 -12.09 0.07 22.55
CA GLY A 224 -10.94 -0.77 22.86
C GLY A 224 -11.02 -1.40 24.26
N LYS A 225 -11.72 -0.75 25.21
CA LYS A 225 -12.02 -1.32 26.52
C LYS A 225 -13.12 -2.39 26.45
N ASN A 226 -14.08 -2.26 25.53
CA ASN A 226 -15.12 -3.28 25.32
C ASN A 226 -14.51 -4.55 24.71
N ILE A 227 -13.72 -4.43 23.64
CA ILE A 227 -13.03 -5.59 23.04
C ILE A 227 -12.18 -6.33 24.07
N ARG A 228 -11.48 -5.62 24.97
CA ARG A 228 -10.71 -6.23 26.08
C ARG A 228 -11.61 -6.98 27.07
N LYS A 229 -12.77 -6.42 27.42
CA LYS A 229 -13.75 -7.06 28.30
C LYS A 229 -14.34 -8.30 27.65
N PHE A 230 -14.70 -8.24 26.36
CA PHE A 230 -15.25 -9.37 25.64
C PHE A 230 -14.25 -10.52 25.43
N LEU A 231 -12.94 -10.24 25.39
CA LEU A 231 -11.88 -11.25 25.24
C LEU A 231 -11.26 -11.69 26.58
N ASN A 232 -11.81 -11.26 27.72
CA ASN A 232 -11.27 -11.51 29.06
C ASN A 232 -9.75 -11.26 29.13
N VAL A 233 -9.30 -10.09 28.67
CA VAL A 233 -7.89 -9.67 28.77
C VAL A 233 -7.78 -8.68 29.93
N GLU A 234 -7.31 -9.16 31.09
CA GLU A 234 -7.04 -8.32 32.26
C GLU A 234 -5.86 -7.36 32.01
N ALA A 235 -5.95 -6.17 32.60
CA ALA A 235 -4.98 -5.10 32.42
C ALA A 235 -3.93 -5.11 33.55
N ASP A 236 -3.12 -6.16 33.63
CA ASP A 236 -2.04 -6.20 34.63
C ASP A 236 -0.72 -5.67 34.04
N GLY A 237 -0.24 -4.57 34.62
CA GLY A 237 1.15 -4.08 34.52
C GLY A 237 1.48 -2.99 33.47
N PRO A 238 2.65 -2.33 33.57
CA PRO A 238 2.98 -1.13 32.81
C PRO A 238 3.22 -1.42 31.31
N SER A 239 2.17 -1.18 30.52
CA SER A 239 2.13 -0.43 29.25
C SER A 239 2.80 -0.90 27.94
N THR A 240 3.65 -1.92 27.86
CA THR A 240 4.29 -2.27 26.56
C THR A 240 3.93 -3.63 25.94
N ASN A 241 3.53 -4.64 26.72
CA ASN A 241 3.30 -6.00 26.20
C ASN A 241 1.83 -6.45 26.07
N LEU A 242 0.85 -5.60 26.38
CA LEU A 242 -0.59 -5.93 26.33
C LEU A 242 -1.20 -5.98 24.92
N LYS A 243 -0.53 -5.43 23.90
CA LYS A 243 -1.05 -5.42 22.52
C LYS A 243 -1.05 -6.81 21.89
N MET A 244 0.00 -7.60 22.12
CA MET A 244 0.15 -8.92 21.50
C MET A 244 -0.91 -9.93 21.99
N PRO A 245 -1.14 -10.10 23.31
CA PRO A 245 -2.13 -11.04 23.82
C PRO A 245 -3.56 -10.73 23.37
N LEU A 246 -3.90 -9.45 23.21
CA LEU A 246 -5.21 -9.03 22.72
C LEU A 246 -5.43 -9.44 21.26
N PHE A 247 -4.42 -9.23 20.41
CA PHE A 247 -4.51 -9.55 18.99
C PHE A 247 -4.53 -11.05 18.74
N ASP A 248 -3.69 -11.80 19.45
CA ASP A 248 -3.62 -13.25 19.31
C ASP A 248 -4.95 -13.89 19.75
N LYS A 249 -5.56 -13.43 20.86
CA LYS A 249 -6.90 -13.88 21.29
C LYS A 249 -8.02 -13.48 20.33
N LEU A 250 -7.98 -12.27 19.77
CA LEU A 250 -8.99 -11.81 18.81
C LEU A 250 -8.91 -12.63 17.52
N GLU A 251 -7.69 -12.91 17.04
CA GLU A 251 -7.47 -13.77 15.89
C GLU A 251 -8.00 -15.18 16.16
N GLU A 252 -7.67 -15.76 17.31
CA GLU A 252 -8.17 -17.06 17.74
C GLU A 252 -9.71 -17.08 17.81
N ALA A 253 -10.34 -16.05 18.40
CA ALA A 253 -11.80 -15.94 18.48
C ALA A 253 -12.46 -15.84 17.10
N LEU A 254 -11.85 -15.13 16.15
CA LEU A 254 -12.40 -14.99 14.80
C LEU A 254 -12.20 -16.25 13.94
N LEU A 255 -11.07 -16.95 14.13
CA LEU A 255 -10.72 -18.15 13.35
C LEU A 255 -11.27 -19.46 13.95
N SER A 256 -11.59 -19.48 15.25
CA SER A 256 -12.15 -20.66 15.93
C SER A 256 -13.46 -21.08 15.28
N GLN A 257 -13.58 -22.37 14.93
CA GLN A 257 -14.81 -22.96 14.38
C GLN A 257 -15.90 -23.15 15.44
N ASP A 258 -15.52 -23.17 16.73
CA ASP A 258 -16.40 -23.49 17.86
C ASP A 258 -17.03 -22.25 18.51
N SER A 259 -16.70 -21.03 18.06
CA SER A 259 -17.30 -19.81 18.57
C SER A 259 -18.67 -19.56 17.97
N ASP A 260 -19.63 -19.14 18.82
CA ASP A 260 -20.97 -18.78 18.39
C ASP A 260 -20.92 -17.71 17.30
N HIS A 261 -21.75 -17.87 16.26
CA HIS A 261 -21.83 -16.92 15.17
C HIS A 261 -22.24 -15.52 15.66
N GLY A 262 -23.03 -15.43 16.74
CA GLY A 262 -23.39 -14.18 17.40
C GLY A 262 -22.18 -13.40 17.92
N ASP A 263 -21.25 -14.09 18.57
CA ASP A 263 -20.02 -13.48 19.11
C ASP A 263 -19.12 -12.96 18.00
N LYS A 264 -18.92 -13.74 16.92
CA LYS A 264 -18.15 -13.30 15.74
C LYS A 264 -18.70 -12.01 15.13
N ILE A 265 -20.02 -11.94 14.94
CA ILE A 265 -20.69 -10.74 14.40
C ILE A 265 -20.49 -9.55 15.34
N SER A 266 -20.57 -9.76 16.65
CA SER A 266 -20.32 -8.73 17.66
C SER A 266 -18.89 -8.18 17.56
N TYR A 267 -17.87 -9.06 17.55
CA TYR A 267 -16.47 -8.67 17.42
C TYR A 267 -16.22 -7.86 16.13
N LEU A 268 -16.72 -8.34 14.99
CA LEU A 268 -16.56 -7.65 13.70
C LEU A 268 -17.28 -6.29 13.68
N THR A 269 -18.45 -6.20 14.32
CA THR A 269 -19.21 -4.96 14.43
C THR A 269 -18.45 -3.93 15.27
N GLU A 270 -17.90 -4.33 16.41
CA GLU A 270 -17.08 -3.44 17.25
C GLU A 270 -15.82 -2.99 16.52
N LEU A 271 -15.13 -3.88 15.82
CA LEU A 271 -13.96 -3.54 15.01
C LEU A 271 -14.31 -2.54 13.90
N ARG A 272 -15.45 -2.74 13.24
CA ARG A 272 -15.93 -1.81 12.21
C ARG A 272 -16.27 -0.45 12.80
N MET A 273 -16.93 -0.40 13.96
CA MET A 273 -17.22 0.86 14.67
C MET A 273 -15.95 1.57 15.15
N LEU A 274 -14.92 0.81 15.55
CA LEU A 274 -13.63 1.36 15.98
C LEU A 274 -12.84 1.94 14.82
N THR A 275 -12.91 1.31 13.65
CA THR A 275 -12.07 1.66 12.48
C THR A 275 -12.75 2.63 11.51
N ASN A 276 -14.08 2.75 11.48
CA ASN A 276 -14.81 3.54 10.48
C ASN A 276 -14.44 5.04 10.43
N LYS A 277 -13.90 5.61 11.51
CA LYS A 277 -13.46 7.01 11.55
C LYS A 277 -12.13 7.22 10.84
N PHE A 278 -11.28 6.20 10.83
CA PHE A 278 -9.88 6.28 10.38
C PHE A 278 -9.61 5.44 9.13
N ILE A 279 -10.52 4.54 8.76
CA ILE A 279 -10.45 3.74 7.54
C ILE A 279 -11.60 4.14 6.62
N TYR A 280 -11.27 4.68 5.47
CA TYR A 280 -12.20 4.78 4.35
C TYR A 280 -12.04 3.54 3.48
N ASN A 281 -13.08 2.72 3.42
CA ASN A 281 -13.15 1.60 2.51
C ASN A 281 -14.03 1.97 1.32
N HIS A 282 -13.45 2.08 0.12
CA HIS A 282 -14.23 2.34 -1.08
C HIS A 282 -15.17 1.17 -1.34
N LYS A 283 -16.47 1.41 -1.27
CA LYS A 283 -17.48 0.41 -1.64
C LYS A 283 -17.55 0.39 -3.17
N GLU A 284 -17.35 -0.79 -3.75
CA GLU A 284 -17.46 -1.05 -5.19
C GLU A 284 -18.88 -0.83 -5.78
N GLU A 285 -19.84 -0.35 -4.97
CA GLU A 285 -21.22 -0.05 -5.37
C GLU A 285 -21.33 1.00 -6.50
N PHE A 286 -20.26 1.73 -6.83
CA PHE A 286 -20.23 2.73 -7.92
C PHE A 286 -19.86 2.17 -9.30
N LEU A 287 -19.69 0.85 -9.45
CA LEU A 287 -19.33 0.21 -10.73
C LEU A 287 -20.49 0.07 -11.73
N LEU A 288 -21.67 0.65 -11.47
CA LEU A 288 -22.80 0.64 -12.41
C LEU A 288 -22.48 1.24 -13.80
N GLU A 289 -21.36 1.97 -13.94
CA GLU A 289 -20.89 2.55 -15.21
C GLU A 289 -19.84 1.73 -15.96
N VAL A 290 -19.40 0.57 -15.43
CA VAL A 290 -18.34 -0.24 -16.04
C VAL A 290 -18.95 -1.53 -16.60
N PRO A 291 -18.59 -1.99 -17.81
CA PRO A 291 -19.02 -3.30 -18.28
C PRO A 291 -18.70 -4.35 -17.21
N GLY A 292 -19.71 -5.10 -16.79
CA GLY A 292 -19.59 -6.05 -15.69
C GLY A 292 -18.42 -7.00 -15.91
N LEU A 293 -17.64 -7.23 -14.86
CA LEU A 293 -16.56 -8.22 -14.90
C LEU A 293 -17.19 -9.61 -15.00
N MET A 294 -16.84 -10.36 -16.05
CA MET A 294 -17.21 -11.76 -16.19
C MET A 294 -15.98 -12.62 -15.93
N ASP A 295 -16.03 -13.41 -14.86
CA ASP A 295 -14.98 -14.36 -14.51
C ASP A 295 -15.29 -15.73 -15.12
N PHE A 296 -14.45 -16.16 -16.07
CA PHE A 296 -14.51 -17.50 -16.65
C PHE A 296 -13.37 -18.34 -16.10
N THR A 297 -13.70 -19.52 -15.57
CA THR A 297 -12.68 -20.52 -15.18
C THR A 297 -12.57 -21.57 -16.28
N VAL A 298 -11.42 -21.63 -16.93
CA VAL A 298 -11.11 -22.66 -17.93
C VAL A 298 -10.18 -23.70 -17.32
N VAL A 299 -10.66 -24.94 -17.20
CA VAL A 299 -9.87 -26.05 -16.66
C VAL A 299 -9.29 -26.86 -17.81
N LEU A 300 -7.98 -26.76 -18.00
CA LEU A 300 -7.25 -27.51 -19.02
C LEU A 300 -6.79 -28.87 -18.46
N LYS A 301 -6.83 -29.91 -19.30
CA LYS A 301 -6.25 -31.21 -18.95
C LYS A 301 -4.75 -31.19 -19.26
N PRO A 302 -3.87 -31.61 -18.34
CA PRO A 302 -2.44 -31.67 -18.63
C PRO A 302 -2.14 -32.72 -19.71
N THR A 303 -1.18 -32.41 -20.58
CA THR A 303 -0.70 -33.34 -21.61
C THR A 303 0.01 -34.54 -21.00
N LEU A 304 0.23 -35.60 -21.79
CA LEU A 304 1.00 -36.76 -21.34
C LEU A 304 2.42 -36.37 -20.91
N SER A 305 3.06 -35.45 -21.64
CA SER A 305 4.39 -34.91 -21.30
C SER A 305 4.38 -34.21 -19.94
N GLN A 306 3.39 -33.32 -19.71
CA GLN A 306 3.24 -32.63 -18.43
C GLN A 306 2.99 -33.60 -17.27
N LYS A 307 2.13 -34.61 -17.46
CA LYS A 307 1.86 -35.64 -16.43
C LYS A 307 3.11 -36.43 -16.06
N SER A 308 3.87 -36.87 -17.06
CA SER A 308 5.11 -37.63 -16.85
C SER A 308 6.17 -36.81 -16.11
N ALA A 309 6.42 -35.57 -16.57
CA ALA A 309 7.37 -34.67 -15.92
C ALA A 309 6.96 -34.33 -14.48
N TRP A 310 5.66 -34.08 -14.26
CA TRP A 310 5.12 -33.76 -12.94
C TRP A 310 5.24 -34.94 -11.96
N GLU A 311 5.00 -36.18 -12.40
CA GLU A 311 5.18 -37.37 -11.57
C GLU A 311 6.65 -37.62 -11.19
N ILE A 312 7.59 -37.33 -12.09
CA ILE A 312 9.03 -37.41 -11.81
C ILE A 312 9.40 -36.39 -10.73
N GLU A 313 9.02 -35.12 -10.92
CA GLU A 313 9.37 -34.05 -9.99
C GLU A 313 8.70 -34.24 -8.63
N ARG A 314 7.44 -34.71 -8.58
CA ARG A 314 6.72 -35.01 -7.34
C ARG A 314 7.42 -36.09 -6.51
N LYS A 315 7.98 -37.10 -7.17
CA LYS A 315 8.68 -38.23 -6.51
C LYS A 315 10.12 -37.89 -6.14
N SER A 316 10.65 -36.76 -6.61
CA SER A 316 11.98 -36.29 -6.23
C SER A 316 12.05 -36.03 -4.71
N LYS A 317 13.24 -36.21 -4.12
CA LYS A 317 13.46 -35.97 -2.68
C LYS A 317 13.48 -34.48 -2.30
N GLY A 318 13.32 -33.57 -3.27
CA GLY A 318 13.27 -32.13 -3.02
C GLY A 318 12.00 -31.78 -2.25
N LYS A 319 12.14 -31.20 -1.06
CA LYS A 319 11.02 -30.67 -0.29
C LYS A 319 11.10 -29.15 -0.22
N GLY A 320 9.96 -28.48 -0.38
CA GLY A 320 9.81 -27.04 -0.15
C GLY A 320 9.44 -26.23 -1.40
N PHE A 321 9.71 -24.92 -1.34
CA PHE A 321 9.32 -23.94 -2.36
C PHE A 321 9.84 -24.28 -3.76
N LYS A 322 11.06 -24.83 -3.86
CA LYS A 322 11.67 -25.21 -5.14
C LYS A 322 10.77 -26.19 -5.91
N THR A 323 10.40 -27.31 -5.28
CA THR A 323 9.53 -28.33 -5.89
C THR A 323 8.20 -27.74 -6.33
N TYR A 324 7.58 -26.89 -5.50
CA TYR A 324 6.32 -26.22 -5.85
C TYR A 324 6.47 -25.30 -7.08
N SER A 325 7.55 -24.53 -7.13
CA SER A 325 7.87 -23.66 -8.28
C SER A 325 8.06 -24.48 -9.56
N THR A 326 8.78 -25.61 -9.48
CA THR A 326 9.03 -26.50 -10.62
C THR A 326 7.76 -27.17 -11.12
N LEU A 327 6.93 -27.71 -10.22
CA LEU A 327 5.64 -28.30 -10.57
C LEU A 327 4.70 -27.27 -11.21
N SER A 328 4.70 -26.02 -10.72
CA SER A 328 3.95 -24.92 -11.32
C SER A 328 4.45 -24.58 -12.73
N GLY A 329 5.77 -24.56 -12.92
CA GLY A 329 6.39 -24.42 -14.24
C GLY A 329 5.98 -25.52 -15.21
N ILE A 330 6.03 -26.78 -14.81
CA ILE A 330 5.62 -27.94 -15.64
C ILE A 330 4.15 -27.81 -16.09
N MET A 331 3.27 -27.32 -15.20
CA MET A 331 1.85 -27.11 -15.52
C MET A 331 1.61 -25.97 -16.52
N LEU A 332 2.53 -25.00 -16.60
CA LEU A 332 2.54 -23.99 -17.67
C LEU A 332 3.14 -24.57 -18.96
N HIS A 333 4.31 -25.21 -18.88
CA HIS A 333 4.96 -25.87 -20.01
C HIS A 333 6.04 -26.87 -19.53
N PRO A 334 6.15 -28.10 -20.09
CA PRO A 334 7.13 -29.10 -19.66
C PRO A 334 8.59 -28.62 -19.63
N LEU A 335 9.02 -27.82 -20.62
CA LEU A 335 10.41 -27.35 -20.72
C LEU A 335 10.80 -26.38 -19.60
N LEU A 336 9.83 -25.80 -18.88
CA LEU A 336 10.13 -24.90 -17.76
C LEU A 336 10.77 -25.62 -16.57
N CYS A 337 10.78 -26.96 -16.55
CA CYS A 337 11.53 -27.71 -15.55
C CYS A 337 13.06 -27.46 -15.65
N ALA A 338 13.58 -27.15 -16.84
CA ALA A 338 15.01 -26.92 -17.05
C ALA A 338 15.55 -25.73 -16.24
N PHE A 339 14.72 -24.73 -15.91
CA PHE A 339 15.10 -23.58 -15.09
C PHE A 339 15.29 -23.93 -13.62
N SER A 340 14.67 -25.01 -13.14
CA SER A 340 14.81 -25.50 -11.76
C SER A 340 16.15 -26.22 -11.53
N ASP A 341 16.70 -26.85 -12.56
CA ASP A 341 17.87 -27.72 -12.46
C ASP A 341 19.21 -26.98 -12.61
N ARG A 342 19.19 -25.65 -12.73
CA ARG A 342 20.42 -24.84 -12.75
C ARG A 342 21.23 -25.03 -11.47
N ALA A 343 22.56 -25.18 -11.65
CA ALA A 343 23.50 -25.26 -10.55
C ALA A 343 23.41 -24.01 -9.65
N LYS A 344 23.47 -24.21 -8.33
CA LYS A 344 23.46 -23.10 -7.36
C LYS A 344 24.63 -22.15 -7.66
N GLY A 345 24.34 -20.87 -7.83
CA GLY A 345 25.34 -19.82 -8.03
C GLY A 345 25.46 -19.28 -9.46
N LEU A 346 24.76 -19.89 -10.43
CA LEU A 346 24.62 -19.28 -11.76
C LEU A 346 23.65 -18.09 -11.70
N PRO A 347 23.93 -17.00 -12.44
CA PRO A 347 22.98 -15.89 -12.57
C PRO A 347 21.68 -16.36 -13.23
N ALA A 348 20.60 -15.61 -12.97
CA ALA A 348 19.35 -15.79 -13.70
C ALA A 348 19.62 -15.69 -15.21
N PRO A 349 18.89 -16.46 -16.04
CA PRO A 349 19.03 -16.36 -17.49
C PRO A 349 18.84 -14.92 -17.95
N ASN A 350 19.68 -14.48 -18.89
CA ASN A 350 19.49 -13.19 -19.55
C ASN A 350 18.37 -13.29 -20.61
N GLU A 351 17.96 -12.15 -21.18
CA GLU A 351 16.88 -12.13 -22.18
C GLU A 351 17.19 -13.03 -23.38
N ASP A 352 18.44 -13.04 -23.87
CA ASP A 352 18.85 -13.88 -25.01
C ASP A 352 18.73 -15.39 -24.71
N GLU A 353 19.12 -15.83 -23.50
CA GLU A 353 18.96 -17.21 -23.05
C GLU A 353 17.47 -17.60 -22.90
N MET A 354 16.62 -16.66 -22.50
CA MET A 354 15.17 -16.90 -22.44
C MET A 354 14.57 -17.00 -23.84
N ASP A 355 14.97 -16.13 -24.76
CA ASP A 355 14.48 -16.09 -26.14
C ASP A 355 14.86 -17.34 -26.94
N GLU A 356 16.07 -17.87 -26.78
CA GLU A 356 16.48 -19.13 -27.42
C GLU A 356 15.65 -20.33 -26.94
N ILE A 357 15.29 -20.37 -25.65
CA ILE A 357 14.43 -21.43 -25.12
C ILE A 357 12.98 -21.26 -25.60
N ILE A 358 12.49 -20.02 -25.75
CA ILE A 358 11.16 -19.75 -26.32
C ILE A 358 11.10 -20.22 -27.78
N LYS A 359 12.17 -20.04 -28.56
CA LYS A 359 12.25 -20.55 -29.94
C LYS A 359 12.15 -22.07 -30.03
N GLU A 360 12.52 -22.82 -28.98
CA GLU A 360 12.30 -24.27 -28.90
C GLU A 360 10.86 -24.66 -28.51
N ILE A 361 10.06 -23.72 -27.98
CA ILE A 361 8.65 -23.92 -27.62
C ILE A 361 7.72 -23.71 -28.83
N ASP A 362 8.03 -22.74 -29.69
CA ASP A 362 7.26 -22.39 -30.89
C ASP A 362 7.07 -23.50 -31.97
N PRO A 363 7.96 -24.49 -32.17
CA PRO A 363 7.78 -25.50 -33.22
C PRO A 363 6.57 -26.43 -33.00
N ILE A 364 5.99 -26.45 -31.79
CA ILE A 364 4.89 -27.34 -31.41
C ILE A 364 3.52 -26.66 -31.60
N CYS A 365 3.48 -25.33 -31.77
CA CYS A 365 2.25 -24.62 -32.10
C CYS A 365 2.03 -24.61 -33.61
N HIS A 366 1.46 -25.68 -34.16
CA HIS A 366 0.84 -25.58 -35.48
C HIS A 366 -0.19 -24.44 -35.46
N PRO A 367 -0.29 -23.63 -36.54
CA PRO A 367 -1.30 -22.60 -36.62
C PRO A 367 -2.67 -23.24 -36.40
N ILE A 368 -3.41 -22.69 -35.43
CA ILE A 368 -4.81 -23.06 -35.23
C ILE A 368 -5.54 -22.59 -36.50
N ASP A 369 -5.97 -23.53 -37.35
CA ASP A 369 -6.83 -23.24 -38.49
C ASP A 369 -8.13 -22.63 -37.96
N ILE A 370 -8.22 -21.30 -38.04
CA ILE A 370 -9.46 -20.57 -37.80
C ILE A 370 -10.32 -20.82 -39.05
N PRO A 371 -11.46 -21.51 -38.97
CA PRO A 371 -12.33 -21.69 -40.13
C PRO A 371 -12.79 -20.30 -40.61
N PRO A 372 -12.90 -20.07 -41.93
CA PRO A 372 -13.33 -18.79 -42.45
C PRO A 372 -14.71 -18.47 -41.91
N LYS A 373 -14.89 -17.23 -41.44
CA LYS A 373 -16.19 -16.69 -41.06
C LYS A 373 -17.16 -16.92 -42.22
N THR A 374 -18.14 -17.79 -42.02
CA THR A 374 -19.35 -17.79 -42.85
C THR A 374 -20.07 -16.48 -42.59
N SER A 375 -20.00 -15.59 -43.58
CA SER A 375 -20.91 -14.45 -43.68
C SER A 375 -22.33 -15.00 -43.92
N GLY A 376 -23.17 -14.91 -42.90
CA GLY A 376 -24.61 -15.07 -42.97
C GLY A 376 -25.27 -13.84 -42.39
#